data_AF-Q9S6G8-F1
#
_entry.id   AF-Q9S6G8-F1
#
_cell.length_a   1.000
_cell.length_b   1.000
_cell.length_c   1.000
_cell.angle_alpha   90.00
_cell.angle_beta   90.00
_cell.angle_gamma   90.00
#
_symmetry.space_group_name_H-M   'P 1'
#
loop_
_entity.id
_entity.type
_entity.pdbx_description
1 polymer ?
#
loop_
_entity_poly.entity_id
_entity_poly.type
_entity_poly.pdbx_seq_one_letter_code
_entity_poly.pdbx_strand_id
1 'polypeptide(L)'
;MKILVIQGPNLNMLGHRDPRLYGMVTLDQIHEIMQTFVKQGNLDVELEFFQTNFEGEIIDKIQESVGSDYEGIIINPGAFSHTSIAIADAIMLAGKPVIEVHLTNIQARE
;
A
#
# COMPACT_ATOMS: atom_id res chain seq x y z
N MET A 1 -8.02 7.88 -14.26
CA MET A 1 -6.74 7.96 -13.54
C MET A 1 -6.40 6.60 -12.99
N LYS A 2 -5.16 6.11 -13.06
CA LYS A 2 -4.80 4.79 -12.50
C LYS A 2 -3.83 4.88 -11.33
N ILE A 3 -4.20 4.30 -10.18
CA ILE A 3 -3.40 4.33 -8.95
C ILE A 3 -3.07 2.90 -8.52
N LEU A 4 -1.78 2.67 -8.26
CA LEU A 4 -1.29 1.42 -7.69
C LEU A 4 -1.31 1.52 -6.16
N VAL A 5 -1.85 0.51 -5.48
CA VAL A 5 -1.90 0.41 -4.03
C VAL A 5 -1.08 -0.79 -3.58
N ILE A 6 0.07 -0.53 -2.95
CA ILE A 6 1.03 -1.55 -2.51
C ILE A 6 0.93 -1.74 -0.99
N GLN A 7 0.78 -2.99 -0.57
CA GLN A 7 0.67 -3.39 0.82
C GLN A 7 1.84 -4.32 1.18
N GLY A 8 2.67 -3.89 2.12
CA GLY A 8 3.84 -4.59 2.57
C GLY A 8 3.55 -5.79 3.49
N PRO A 9 4.57 -6.25 4.24
CA PRO A 9 4.53 -7.51 4.95
C PRO A 9 3.53 -7.50 6.09
N ASN A 10 2.93 -8.67 6.33
CA ASN A 10 1.97 -8.97 7.40
C ASN A 10 0.60 -8.26 7.30
N LEU A 11 0.39 -7.33 6.36
CA LEU A 11 -0.90 -6.65 6.20
C LEU A 11 -2.00 -7.60 5.73
N ASN A 12 -1.65 -8.68 5.03
CA ASN A 12 -2.58 -9.76 4.71
C ASN A 12 -3.15 -10.47 5.95
N MET A 13 -2.53 -10.33 7.12
CA MET A 13 -2.98 -10.95 8.37
C MET A 13 -3.97 -10.06 9.16
N LEU A 14 -4.35 -8.90 8.63
CA LEU A 14 -5.39 -8.05 9.22
C LEU A 14 -6.71 -8.82 9.36
N GLY A 15 -7.37 -8.66 10.51
CA GLY A 15 -8.62 -9.37 10.85
C GLY A 15 -8.45 -10.84 11.27
N HIS A 16 -7.27 -11.44 11.16
CA HIS A 16 -7.02 -12.84 11.56
C HIS A 16 -6.46 -13.01 12.99
N ARG A 17 -5.99 -11.93 13.63
CA ARG A 17 -5.54 -11.94 15.04
C ARG A 17 -6.70 -11.66 16.00
N ASP A 18 -6.46 -11.80 17.31
CA ASP A 18 -7.46 -11.50 18.34
C ASP A 18 -8.11 -10.13 18.07
N PRO A 19 -9.40 -10.10 17.65
CA PRO A 19 -10.04 -8.88 17.18
C PRO A 19 -10.15 -7.82 18.26
N ARG A 20 -10.05 -8.23 19.54
CA ARG A 20 -10.10 -7.33 20.71
C ARG A 20 -8.89 -6.41 20.79
N LEU A 21 -7.77 -6.75 20.14
CA LEU A 21 -6.52 -5.98 20.17
C LEU A 21 -6.23 -5.25 18.86
N TYR A 22 -6.62 -5.81 17.70
CA TYR A 22 -6.18 -5.33 16.38
C TYR A 22 -7.33 -4.88 15.46
N GLY A 23 -8.58 -4.95 15.93
CA GLY A 23 -9.77 -4.69 15.12
C GLY A 23 -10.16 -5.87 14.23
N MET A 24 -11.34 -5.78 13.63
CA MET A 24 -11.92 -6.83 12.77
C MET A 24 -11.69 -6.59 11.27
N VAL A 25 -11.12 -5.44 10.90
CA VAL A 25 -11.05 -5.03 9.50
C VAL A 25 -9.97 -5.83 8.79
N THR A 26 -10.33 -6.54 7.72
CA THR A 26 -9.39 -7.27 6.86
C THR A 26 -8.78 -6.36 5.80
N LEU A 27 -7.69 -6.80 5.17
CA LEU A 27 -7.09 -6.06 4.06
C LEU A 27 -8.06 -5.91 2.87
N ASP A 28 -8.81 -6.96 2.55
CA ASP A 28 -9.81 -6.92 1.48
C ASP A 28 -10.91 -5.88 1.77
N GLN A 29 -11.36 -5.78 3.03
CA GLN A 29 -12.33 -4.76 3.43
C GLN A 29 -11.77 -3.34 3.27
N ILE A 30 -10.47 -3.13 3.52
CA ILE A 30 -9.83 -1.84 3.25
C ILE A 30 -9.88 -1.52 1.76
N HIS A 31 -9.55 -2.48 0.90
CA HIS A 31 -9.61 -2.31 -0.55
C HIS A 31 -11.05 -2.01 -1.03
N GLU A 32 -12.05 -2.70 -0.48
CA GLU A 32 -13.47 -2.42 -0.76
C GLU A 32 -13.89 -1.02 -0.32
N ILE A 33 -13.40 -0.53 0.82
CA ILE A 33 -13.64 0.84 1.29
C ILE A 33 -13.04 1.86 0.31
N MET A 34 -11.81 1.63 -0.18
CA MET A 34 -11.18 2.50 -1.17
C MET A 34 -11.96 2.53 -2.50
N GLN A 35 -12.40 1.37 -2.99
CA GLN A 35 -13.25 1.26 -4.18
C GLN A 35 -14.59 1.96 -3.98
N THR A 36 -15.20 1.81 -2.80
CA THR A 36 -16.45 2.48 -2.44
C THR A 36 -16.28 3.99 -2.42
N PHE A 37 -15.16 4.50 -1.90
CA PHE A 37 -14.85 5.94 -1.89
C PHE A 37 -14.77 6.51 -3.31
N VAL A 38 -14.07 5.82 -4.23
CA VAL A 38 -13.99 6.21 -5.65
C VAL A 38 -15.40 6.28 -6.27
N LYS A 39 -16.21 5.24 -6.05
CA LYS A 39 -17.57 5.16 -6.58
C LYS A 39 -18.49 6.26 -6.03
N GLN A 40 -18.44 6.50 -4.72
CA GLN A 40 -19.27 7.52 -4.05
C GLN A 40 -18.88 8.94 -4.48
N GLY A 41 -17.59 9.17 -4.74
CA GLY A 41 -17.10 10.44 -5.27
C GLY A 41 -17.36 10.66 -6.76
N ASN A 42 -17.92 9.68 -7.47
CA ASN A 42 -18.03 9.66 -8.94
C ASN A 42 -16.69 10.01 -9.63
N LEU A 43 -15.60 9.45 -9.09
CA LEU A 43 -14.25 9.66 -9.58
C LEU A 43 -13.94 8.65 -10.69
N ASP A 44 -13.36 9.12 -11.79
CA ASP A 44 -12.84 8.26 -12.85
C ASP A 44 -11.43 7.77 -12.48
N VAL A 45 -11.37 6.89 -11.46
CA VAL A 45 -10.14 6.34 -10.90
C VAL A 45 -10.19 4.82 -10.92
N GLU A 46 -9.16 4.19 -11.45
CA GLU A 46 -8.91 2.76 -11.37
C GLU A 46 -7.86 2.49 -10.28
N LEU A 47 -8.17 1.57 -9.37
CA LEU A 47 -7.25 1.12 -8.32
C LEU A 47 -6.79 -0.30 -8.61
N GLU A 48 -5.48 -0.51 -8.69
CA GLU A 48 -4.88 -1.85 -8.65
C GLU A 48 -4.29 -2.11 -7.26
N PHE A 49 -4.60 -3.27 -6.67
CA PHE A 49 -4.12 -3.66 -5.36
C PHE A 49 -3.07 -4.75 -5.47
N PHE A 50 -1.96 -4.58 -4.75
CA PHE A 50 -0.86 -5.53 -4.68
C PHE A 50 -0.42 -5.71 -3.23
N GLN A 51 -0.30 -6.95 -2.76
CA GLN A 51 0.21 -7.26 -1.43
C GLN A 51 1.33 -8.29 -1.54
N THR A 52 2.41 -8.07 -0.79
CA THR A 52 3.48 -9.06 -0.66
C THR A 52 4.20 -8.96 0.68
N ASN A 53 4.79 -10.08 1.10
CA ASN A 53 5.72 -10.14 2.23
C ASN A 53 7.18 -10.01 1.80
N PHE A 54 7.46 -9.92 0.50
CA PHE A 54 8.81 -9.90 -0.06
C PHE A 54 9.22 -8.49 -0.46
N GLU A 55 10.35 -8.03 0.07
CA GLU A 55 10.92 -6.72 -0.25
C GLU A 55 11.18 -6.57 -1.76
N GLY A 56 11.77 -7.59 -2.39
CA GLY A 56 12.05 -7.59 -3.83
C GLY A 56 10.81 -7.43 -4.69
N GLU A 57 9.70 -8.08 -4.33
CA GLU A 57 8.46 -7.97 -5.09
C GLU A 57 7.82 -6.57 -5.00
N ILE A 58 8.03 -5.85 -3.88
CA ILE A 58 7.63 -4.43 -3.78
C ILE A 58 8.45 -3.59 -4.76
N ILE A 59 9.77 -3.81 -4.79
CA ILE A 59 10.69 -3.11 -5.69
C ILE A 59 10.32 -3.39 -7.14
N ASP A 60 10.12 -4.66 -7.49
CA ASP A 60 9.72 -5.09 -8.83
C ASP A 60 8.40 -4.44 -9.24
N LYS A 61 7.41 -4.39 -8.35
CA LYS A 61 6.12 -3.77 -8.66
C LYS A 61 6.21 -2.25 -8.82
N ILE A 62 7.07 -1.58 -8.04
CA ILE A 62 7.37 -0.15 -8.23
C ILE A 62 8.03 0.07 -9.60
N GLN A 63 9.00 -0.77 -9.99
CA GLN A 63 9.67 -0.67 -11.27
C GLN A 63 8.75 -0.99 -12.47
N GLU A 64 7.87 -1.98 -12.35
CA GLU A 64 6.81 -2.27 -13.35
C GLU A 64 5.88 -1.07 -13.54
N SER A 65 5.67 -0.27 -12.49
CA SER A 65 4.90 0.96 -12.59
C SER A 65 5.61 2.05 -13.42
N VAL A 66 6.93 1.98 -13.59
CA VAL A 66 7.69 2.97 -14.38
C VAL A 66 7.43 2.74 -15.86
N GLY A 67 6.95 3.76 -16.56
CA GLY A 67 6.62 3.70 -17.99
C GLY A 67 5.29 3.00 -18.34
N SER A 68 4.52 2.56 -17.34
CA SER A 68 3.13 2.11 -17.50
C SER A 68 2.12 3.23 -17.22
N ASP A 69 0.84 2.91 -17.29
CA ASP A 69 -0.30 3.84 -17.20
C ASP A 69 -0.64 4.31 -15.78
N TYR A 70 0.10 3.85 -14.76
CA TYR A 70 -0.06 4.38 -13.40
C TYR A 70 0.33 5.84 -13.29
N GLU A 71 -0.49 6.63 -12.64
CA GLU A 71 -0.25 8.06 -12.39
C GLU A 71 0.26 8.32 -10.96
N GLY A 72 0.13 7.35 -10.06
CA GLY A 72 0.65 7.45 -8.70
C GLY A 72 0.62 6.12 -7.95
N ILE A 73 1.29 6.11 -6.79
CA ILE A 73 1.38 4.94 -5.90
C ILE A 73 0.93 5.35 -4.50
N ILE A 74 0.09 4.54 -3.88
CA ILE A 74 -0.17 4.55 -2.44
C ILE A 74 0.51 3.31 -1.88
N ILE A 75 1.38 3.47 -0.88
CA ILE A 75 2.12 2.34 -0.30
C ILE A 75 2.03 2.34 1.21
N ASN A 76 1.78 1.17 1.78
CA ASN A 76 2.08 0.89 3.18
C ASN A 76 3.22 -0.13 3.23
N PRO A 77 4.48 0.29 3.42
CA PRO A 77 5.62 -0.63 3.45
C PRO A 77 5.63 -1.54 4.69
N GLY A 78 4.71 -1.35 5.64
CA GLY A 78 4.69 -2.06 6.91
C GLY A 78 6.03 -1.94 7.62
N ALA A 79 6.55 -3.07 8.12
CA ALA A 79 7.84 -3.12 8.81
C ALA A 79 9.02 -2.67 7.93
N PHE A 80 8.92 -2.78 6.60
CA PHE A 80 10.02 -2.38 5.71
C PHE A 80 10.25 -0.87 5.67
N SER A 81 9.29 -0.05 6.13
CA SER A 81 9.49 1.40 6.27
C SER A 81 10.65 1.75 7.21
N HIS A 82 10.98 0.86 8.16
CA HIS A 82 12.06 1.08 9.13
C HIS A 82 13.42 0.52 8.68
N THR A 83 13.45 -0.32 7.65
CA THR A 83 14.65 -1.13 7.34
C THR A 83 15.06 -1.09 5.87
N SER A 84 14.12 -0.90 4.94
CA SER A 84 14.39 -1.07 3.51
C SER A 84 14.82 0.25 2.86
N ILE A 85 16.14 0.42 2.77
CA ILE A 85 16.73 1.48 1.93
C ILE A 85 16.42 1.18 0.45
N ALA A 86 16.36 -0.09 0.05
CA ALA A 86 16.14 -0.49 -1.33
C ALA A 86 14.74 -0.09 -1.86
N ILE A 87 13.68 -0.22 -1.03
CA ILE A 87 12.35 0.28 -1.38
C ILE A 87 12.34 1.81 -1.43
N ALA A 88 13.04 2.48 -0.51
CA ALA A 88 13.14 3.94 -0.54
C ALA A 88 13.81 4.45 -1.84
N ASP A 89 14.90 3.80 -2.28
CA ASP A 89 15.57 4.11 -3.55
C ASP A 89 14.65 3.85 -4.76
N ALA A 90 13.89 2.75 -4.74
CA ALA A 90 12.90 2.46 -5.79
C ALA A 90 11.81 3.54 -5.87
N ILE A 91 11.32 4.03 -4.72
CA ILE A 91 10.36 5.14 -4.64
C ILE A 91 10.96 6.43 -5.20
N MET A 92 12.21 6.76 -4.87
CA MET A 92 12.90 7.95 -5.39
C MET A 92 13.03 7.94 -6.92
N LEU A 93 13.14 6.76 -7.51
CA LEU A 93 13.28 6.57 -8.95
C LEU A 93 11.95 6.31 -9.69
N ALA A 94 10.82 6.21 -8.98
CA ALA A 94 9.53 5.86 -9.57
C ALA A 94 8.98 6.92 -10.56
N GLY A 95 9.47 8.16 -10.49
CA GLY A 95 9.12 9.23 -11.42
C GLY A 95 7.66 9.70 -11.36
N LYS A 96 6.93 9.31 -10.31
CA LYS A 96 5.52 9.66 -10.07
C LYS A 96 5.26 9.89 -8.58
N PRO A 97 4.16 10.55 -8.20
CA PRO A 97 3.81 10.76 -6.80
C PRO A 97 3.64 9.44 -6.06
N VAL A 98 4.26 9.34 -4.88
CA VAL A 98 4.13 8.20 -3.96
C VAL A 98 3.67 8.73 -2.61
N ILE A 99 2.59 8.14 -2.07
CA ILE A 99 2.05 8.46 -0.75
C ILE A 99 2.25 7.25 0.16
N GLU A 100 2.98 7.46 1.25
CA GLU A 100 3.15 6.46 2.30
C GLU A 100 2.01 6.52 3.31
N VAL A 101 1.47 5.36 3.69
CA VAL A 101 0.35 5.22 4.63
C VAL A 101 0.71 4.21 5.71
N HIS A 102 0.35 4.55 6.96
CA HIS A 102 0.44 3.64 8.09
C HIS A 102 -0.91 3.57 8.80
N LEU A 103 -1.33 2.35 9.16
CA LEU A 103 -2.59 2.14 9.90
C LEU A 103 -2.50 2.65 11.34
N THR A 104 -1.31 2.59 11.93
CA THR A 104 -1.05 3.06 13.30
C THR A 104 -0.17 4.29 13.29
N ASN A 105 -0.20 5.06 14.38
CA ASN A 105 0.78 6.11 14.59
C ASN A 105 2.16 5.49 14.90
N ILE A 106 3.00 5.35 13.87
CA ILE A 106 4.35 4.79 14.01
C ILE A 106 5.28 5.64 14.89
N GLN A 107 5.03 6.95 15.02
CA GLN A 107 5.83 7.85 15.88
C GLN A 107 5.54 7.65 17.38
N ALA A 108 4.46 6.96 17.72
CA ALA A 108 4.08 6.64 19.10
C ALA A 108 4.50 5.22 19.50
N ARG A 109 5.29 4.54 18.67
CA ARG A 109 5.80 3.19 18.85
C ARG A 109 7.33 3.20 18.79
N GLU A 110 7.94 2.06 19.13
CA GLU A 110 9.40 1.86 19.12
C GLU A 110 10.05 2.16 17.77
#